data_AF-A0A087UF91-F1
#
_entry.id   AF-A0A087UF91-F1
#
_cell.length_a   1.000
_cell.length_b   1.000
_cell.length_c   1.000
_cell.angle_alpha   90.00
_cell.angle_beta   90.00
_cell.angle_gamma   90.00
#
_symmetry.space_group_name_H-M   'P 1'
#
loop_
_entity.id
_entity.type
_entity.pdbx_description
1 polymer ?
#
loop_
_entity_poly.entity_id
_entity_poly.type
_entity_poly.pdbx_seq_one_letter_code
_entity_poly.pdbx_strand_id
1 'polypeptide(L)'
;MSSPAKEDLPKVPNEFKNELEKFDAAKMKHTETKEKNFLPSKEDIQQEKQHLEFLEGVSKFNKGKLKRADTVEKTVLPSKEDVLQEKQHHELLTGVSTFNKAKLKRTNTKEKIVLPTKEVLTQEKIYDRKQEVLKGVTGFDRSKLKKTQTVVKNFIPTKEVIEQEKGNQAYGAILQGIESFDPAKLKPTETQEKNPLPTKEVIDQEKGTAA
;
A
#
# COMPACT_ATOMS: atom_id res chain seq x y z
N MET A 1 -20.52 -59.20 4.37
CA MET A 1 -21.71 -58.33 4.57
C MET A 1 -22.90 -59.09 4.03
N SER A 2 -23.84 -59.50 4.90
CA SER A 2 -25.02 -60.28 4.49
C SER A 2 -26.00 -59.39 3.72
N SER A 3 -26.51 -59.86 2.58
CA SER A 3 -27.55 -59.14 1.82
C SER A 3 -28.86 -59.06 2.64
N PRO A 4 -29.58 -57.93 2.63
CA PRO A 4 -30.80 -57.75 3.40
C PRO A 4 -31.90 -58.73 2.97
N ALA A 5 -32.67 -59.21 3.95
CA ALA A 5 -33.80 -60.11 3.72
C ALA A 5 -34.97 -59.35 3.06
N LYS A 6 -35.86 -60.07 2.38
CA LYS A 6 -36.96 -59.49 1.58
C LYS A 6 -37.92 -58.64 2.42
N GLU A 7 -37.96 -58.91 3.72
CA GLU A 7 -38.78 -58.24 4.73
C GLU A 7 -38.25 -56.85 5.09
N ASP A 8 -36.95 -56.60 4.92
CA ASP A 8 -36.27 -55.32 5.24
C ASP A 8 -36.26 -54.32 4.08
N LEU A 9 -36.82 -54.70 2.92
CA LEU A 9 -36.91 -53.79 1.77
C LEU A 9 -38.12 -52.85 1.93
N PRO A 10 -37.96 -51.54 1.67
CA PRO A 10 -39.06 -50.59 1.75
C PRO A 10 -40.19 -50.99 0.79
N LYS A 11 -41.39 -51.21 1.34
CA LYS A 11 -42.57 -51.54 0.53
C LYS A 11 -42.98 -50.32 -0.26
N VAL A 12 -43.08 -50.48 -1.59
CA VAL A 12 -43.54 -49.41 -2.49
C VAL A 12 -44.95 -48.97 -2.06
N PRO A 13 -45.18 -47.67 -1.81
CA PRO A 13 -46.50 -47.15 -1.47
C PRO A 13 -47.53 -47.54 -2.53
N ASN A 14 -48.74 -47.91 -2.11
CA ASN A 14 -49.78 -48.44 -3.02
C ASN A 14 -50.15 -47.47 -4.16
N GLU A 15 -49.94 -46.16 -3.97
CA GLU A 15 -50.15 -45.11 -4.97
C GLU A 15 -49.25 -45.31 -6.20
N PHE A 16 -47.94 -45.53 -6.00
CA PHE A 16 -46.99 -45.76 -7.08
C PHE A 16 -47.23 -47.09 -7.79
N LYS A 17 -47.70 -48.12 -7.07
CA LYS A 17 -48.11 -49.39 -7.70
C LYS A 17 -49.26 -49.18 -8.68
N ASN A 18 -50.28 -48.42 -8.29
CA ASN A 18 -51.44 -48.16 -9.15
C ASN A 18 -51.09 -47.29 -10.36
N GLU A 19 -50.16 -46.34 -10.22
CA GLU A 19 -49.66 -45.55 -11.34
C GLU A 19 -48.83 -46.39 -12.31
N LEU A 20 -48.01 -47.30 -11.79
CA LEU A 20 -47.21 -48.21 -12.62
C LEU A 20 -48.08 -49.25 -13.33
N GLU A 21 -49.15 -49.75 -12.71
CA GLU A 21 -50.14 -50.63 -13.36
C GLU A 21 -50.88 -49.92 -14.51
N LYS A 22 -51.05 -48.60 -14.42
CA LYS A 22 -51.66 -47.78 -15.47
C LYS A 22 -50.64 -47.24 -16.49
N PHE A 23 -49.34 -47.46 -16.27
CA PHE A 23 -48.28 -47.00 -17.15
C PHE A 23 -48.27 -47.85 -18.43
N ASP A 24 -48.72 -47.24 -19.52
CA ASP A 24 -48.74 -47.85 -20.84
C ASP A 24 -47.51 -47.40 -21.64
N ALA A 25 -46.50 -48.26 -21.71
CA ALA A 25 -45.27 -47.99 -22.47
C ALA A 25 -45.55 -47.75 -23.96
N ALA A 26 -46.68 -48.21 -24.50
CA ALA A 26 -47.08 -47.97 -25.88
C ALA A 26 -47.49 -46.51 -26.14
N LYS A 27 -47.78 -45.73 -25.10
CA LYS A 27 -48.08 -44.29 -25.20
C LYS A 27 -46.83 -43.40 -25.16
N MET A 28 -45.65 -43.97 -24.99
CA MET A 28 -44.40 -43.20 -25.10
C MET A 28 -44.18 -42.79 -26.55
N LYS A 29 -43.80 -41.53 -26.77
CA LYS A 29 -43.48 -41.04 -28.12
C LYS A 29 -42.21 -41.72 -28.62
N HIS A 30 -42.31 -42.42 -29.76
CA HIS A 30 -41.14 -42.99 -30.41
C HIS A 30 -40.17 -41.85 -30.82
N THR A 31 -38.89 -42.01 -30.50
CA THR A 31 -37.83 -41.09 -30.89
C THR A 31 -36.77 -41.89 -31.65
N GLU A 32 -36.65 -41.64 -32.96
CA GLU A 32 -35.63 -42.28 -33.80
C GLU A 32 -34.24 -41.68 -33.52
N THR A 33 -33.28 -42.53 -33.12
CA THR A 33 -31.87 -42.15 -32.99
C THR A 33 -31.20 -42.18 -34.37
N LYS A 34 -30.76 -41.03 -34.90
CA LYS A 34 -30.00 -40.96 -36.16
C LYS A 34 -28.49 -41.08 -35.89
N GLU A 35 -27.89 -42.21 -36.27
CA GLU A 35 -26.43 -42.38 -36.32
C GLU A 35 -25.86 -41.62 -37.52
N LYS A 36 -24.93 -40.69 -37.27
CA LYS A 36 -24.32 -39.84 -38.30
C LYS A 36 -22.96 -40.39 -38.72
N ASN A 37 -22.96 -41.40 -39.59
CA ASN A 37 -21.74 -41.90 -40.24
C ASN A 37 -21.56 -41.18 -41.59
N PHE A 38 -21.02 -39.97 -41.59
CA PHE A 38 -20.69 -39.27 -42.82
C PHE A 38 -19.39 -39.83 -43.42
N LEU A 39 -19.42 -40.12 -44.72
CA LEU A 39 -18.20 -40.40 -45.46
C LEU A 39 -17.34 -39.13 -45.56
N PRO A 40 -16.00 -39.25 -45.58
CA PRO A 40 -15.12 -38.12 -45.85
C PRO A 40 -15.52 -37.41 -47.14
N SER A 41 -15.48 -36.08 -47.13
CA SER A 41 -15.76 -35.26 -48.30
C SER A 41 -14.61 -35.36 -49.32
N LYS A 42 -14.85 -34.88 -50.55
CA LYS A 42 -13.81 -34.83 -51.58
C LYS A 42 -12.66 -33.92 -51.16
N GLU A 43 -12.98 -32.82 -50.49
CA GLU A 43 -12.02 -31.89 -49.90
C GLU A 43 -11.15 -32.57 -48.83
N ASP A 44 -11.74 -33.37 -47.94
CA ASP A 44 -10.98 -34.09 -46.90
C ASP A 44 -9.93 -35.03 -47.52
N ILE A 45 -10.32 -35.77 -48.57
CA ILE A 45 -9.42 -36.68 -49.29
C ILE A 45 -8.30 -35.91 -50.02
N GLN A 46 -8.62 -34.75 -50.59
CA GLN A 46 -7.62 -33.92 -51.28
C GLN A 46 -6.61 -33.33 -50.29
N GLN A 47 -7.06 -32.84 -49.14
CA GLN A 47 -6.19 -32.33 -48.08
C GLN A 47 -5.28 -33.43 -47.54
N GLU A 48 -5.84 -34.62 -47.29
CA GLU A 48 -5.05 -35.78 -46.84
C GLU A 48 -3.98 -36.14 -47.87
N LYS A 49 -4.34 -36.17 -49.16
CA LYS A 49 -3.38 -36.45 -50.24
C LYS A 49 -2.26 -35.41 -50.31
N GLN A 50 -2.59 -34.12 -50.20
CA GLN A 50 -1.60 -33.05 -50.19
C GLN A 50 -0.67 -33.13 -48.97
N HIS A 51 -1.22 -33.45 -47.80
CA HIS A 51 -0.43 -33.62 -46.58
C HIS A 51 0.53 -34.82 -46.67
N LEU A 52 0.06 -35.95 -47.22
CA LEU A 52 0.89 -37.13 -47.45
C LEU A 52 2.03 -36.83 -48.44
N GLU A 53 1.74 -36.13 -49.54
CA GLU A 53 2.75 -35.73 -50.53
C GLU A 53 3.80 -34.80 -49.91
N PHE A 54 3.37 -33.85 -49.06
CA PHE A 54 4.30 -32.97 -48.33
C PHE A 54 5.20 -33.76 -47.37
N LEU A 55 4.61 -34.65 -46.57
CA LEU A 55 5.37 -35.51 -45.65
C LEU A 55 6.37 -36.38 -46.39
N GLU A 56 5.97 -36.95 -47.52
CA GLU A 56 6.85 -37.76 -48.37
C GLU A 56 7.99 -36.90 -48.93
N GLY A 57 7.70 -35.68 -49.39
CA GLY A 57 8.70 -34.73 -49.87
C GLY A 57 9.72 -34.33 -48.81
N VAL A 58 9.28 -34.09 -47.57
CA VAL A 58 10.17 -33.80 -46.43
C VAL A 58 10.95 -35.04 -46.01
N SER A 59 10.31 -36.22 -45.99
CA SER A 59 10.97 -37.48 -45.63
C SER A 59 12.04 -37.89 -46.64
N LYS A 60 11.83 -37.61 -47.92
CA LYS A 60 12.79 -37.89 -49.01
C LYS A 60 13.74 -36.72 -49.26
N PHE A 61 13.67 -35.65 -48.47
CA PHE A 61 14.49 -34.47 -48.67
C PHE A 61 15.97 -34.78 -48.45
N ASN A 62 16.77 -34.58 -49.49
CA ASN A 62 18.22 -34.78 -49.42
C ASN A 62 18.89 -33.57 -48.75
N LYS A 63 19.28 -33.75 -47.48
CA LYS A 63 20.03 -32.75 -46.69
C LYS A 63 21.32 -32.27 -47.37
N GLY A 64 21.92 -33.06 -48.26
CA GLY A 64 23.11 -32.70 -49.03
C GLY A 64 22.88 -31.60 -50.08
N LYS A 65 21.62 -31.30 -50.43
CA LYS A 65 21.27 -30.15 -51.29
C LYS A 65 21.19 -28.82 -50.54
N LEU A 66 21.22 -28.84 -49.20
CA LEU A 66 21.29 -27.61 -48.41
C LEU A 66 22.66 -26.97 -48.61
N LYS A 67 22.67 -25.66 -48.90
CA LYS A 67 23.91 -24.88 -48.91
C LYS A 67 24.52 -24.93 -47.50
N ARG A 68 25.82 -25.19 -47.43
CA ARG A 68 26.58 -25.06 -46.18
C ARG A 68 26.52 -23.60 -45.74
N ALA A 69 26.15 -23.37 -44.49
CA ALA A 69 26.27 -22.07 -43.85
C ALA A 69 27.42 -22.19 -42.85
N ASP A 70 28.44 -21.34 -43.00
CA ASP A 70 29.53 -21.26 -42.06
C ASP A 70 29.00 -20.65 -40.76
N THR A 71 29.05 -21.44 -39.69
CA THR A 71 28.71 -20.96 -38.35
C THR A 71 29.96 -20.36 -37.74
N VAL A 72 29.98 -19.04 -37.56
CA VAL A 72 31.08 -18.36 -36.85
C VAL A 72 30.81 -18.45 -35.36
N GLU A 73 31.47 -19.39 -34.69
CA GLU A 73 31.47 -19.48 -33.23
C GLU A 73 32.29 -18.30 -32.67
N LYS A 74 31.63 -17.34 -32.02
CA LYS A 74 32.31 -16.23 -31.35
C LYS A 74 32.87 -16.67 -30.00
N THR A 75 33.90 -17.51 -30.00
CA THR A 75 34.76 -17.69 -28.83
C THR A 75 35.74 -16.52 -28.77
N VAL A 76 35.40 -15.47 -28.03
CA VAL A 76 36.38 -14.41 -27.72
C VAL A 76 37.30 -14.91 -26.61
N LEU A 77 38.61 -14.81 -26.83
CA LEU A 77 39.58 -15.03 -25.76
C LEU A 77 39.42 -13.94 -24.70
N PRO A 78 39.67 -14.26 -23.40
CA PRO A 78 39.74 -13.24 -22.36
C PRO A 78 40.67 -12.10 -22.80
N SER A 79 40.25 -10.87 -22.56
CA SER A 79 41.06 -9.70 -22.85
C SER A 79 42.24 -9.61 -21.89
N LYS A 80 43.24 -8.79 -22.23
CA LYS A 80 44.36 -8.51 -21.32
C LYS A 80 43.88 -7.93 -19.99
N GLU A 81 42.79 -7.17 -20.01
CA GLU A 81 42.18 -6.58 -18.82
C GLU A 81 41.58 -7.66 -17.92
N ASP A 82 40.85 -8.62 -18.50
CA ASP A 82 40.23 -9.71 -17.76
C ASP A 82 41.28 -10.54 -17.00
N VAL A 83 42.41 -10.85 -17.67
CA VAL A 83 43.52 -11.59 -17.06
C VAL A 83 44.21 -10.78 -15.96
N LEU A 84 44.37 -9.47 -16.14
CA LEU A 84 44.97 -8.60 -15.12
C LEU A 84 44.08 -8.50 -13.88
N GLN A 85 42.77 -8.30 -14.08
CA GLN A 85 41.81 -8.24 -12.99
C GLN A 85 41.75 -9.58 -12.23
N GLU A 86 41.73 -10.70 -12.95
CA GLU A 86 41.74 -12.03 -12.32
C GLU A 86 43.01 -12.25 -11.49
N LYS A 87 44.17 -11.86 -12.02
CA LYS A 87 45.45 -11.93 -11.29
C LYS A 87 45.44 -11.08 -10.02
N GLN A 88 44.96 -9.83 -10.11
CA GLN A 88 44.85 -8.94 -8.94
C GLN A 88 43.93 -9.51 -7.86
N HIS A 89 42.77 -10.05 -8.26
CA HIS A 89 41.83 -10.65 -7.32
C HIS A 89 42.42 -11.90 -6.66
N HIS A 90 43.10 -12.75 -7.44
CA HIS A 90 43.77 -13.94 -6.93
C HIS A 90 44.89 -13.60 -5.94
N GLU A 91 45.67 -12.55 -6.22
CA GLU A 91 46.73 -12.08 -5.33
C GLU A 91 46.17 -11.57 -3.98
N LEU A 92 45.09 -10.78 -4.02
CA LEU A 92 44.40 -10.31 -2.82
C LEU A 92 43.89 -11.48 -1.97
N LEU A 93 43.18 -12.43 -2.59
CA LEU A 93 42.66 -13.62 -1.91
C LEU A 93 43.77 -14.44 -1.27
N THR A 94 44.86 -14.66 -2.00
CA THR A 94 46.02 -15.41 -1.50
C THR A 94 46.68 -14.67 -0.33
N GLY A 95 46.83 -13.34 -0.44
CA GLY A 95 47.39 -12.49 0.61
C GLY A 95 46.57 -12.58 1.90
N VAL A 96 45.24 -12.54 1.81
CA VAL A 96 44.35 -12.70 2.97
C VAL A 96 44.37 -14.13 3.52
N SER A 97 44.31 -15.14 2.65
CA SER A 97 44.26 -16.55 3.05
C SER A 97 45.54 -17.01 3.75
N THR A 98 46.69 -16.50 3.31
CA THR A 98 48.01 -16.85 3.86
C THR A 98 48.48 -15.87 4.94
N PHE A 99 47.65 -14.87 5.28
CA PHE A 99 48.01 -13.84 6.23
C PHE A 99 48.25 -14.42 7.63
N ASN A 100 49.48 -14.25 8.13
CA ASN A 100 49.84 -14.67 9.48
C ASN A 100 49.21 -13.72 10.53
N LYS A 101 48.14 -14.19 11.18
CA LYS A 101 47.44 -13.48 12.26
C LYS A 101 48.33 -13.07 13.43
N ALA A 102 49.47 -13.74 13.65
CA ALA A 102 50.42 -13.38 14.70
C ALA A 102 51.13 -12.04 14.42
N LYS A 103 51.11 -11.54 13.17
CA LYS A 103 51.61 -10.21 12.82
C LYS A 103 50.64 -9.08 13.23
N LEU A 104 49.41 -9.40 13.62
CA LEU A 104 48.47 -8.41 14.15
C LEU A 104 48.89 -8.01 15.56
N LYS A 105 48.96 -6.70 15.81
CA LYS A 105 49.15 -6.18 17.17
C LYS A 105 47.96 -6.60 18.02
N ARG A 106 48.21 -7.23 19.17
CA ARG A 106 47.16 -7.51 20.16
C ARG A 106 46.70 -6.20 20.77
N THR A 107 45.40 -5.93 20.68
CA THR A 107 44.76 -4.82 21.37
C THR A 107 43.94 -5.37 22.54
N ASN A 108 44.21 -4.90 23.75
CA ASN A 108 43.37 -5.20 24.91
C ASN A 108 42.15 -4.27 24.87
N THR A 109 40.97 -4.83 24.58
CA THR A 109 39.70 -4.10 24.67
C THR A 109 39.32 -3.94 26.14
N LYS A 110 39.31 -2.70 26.63
CA LYS A 110 38.70 -2.37 27.93
C LYS A 110 37.24 -2.04 27.67
N GLU A 111 36.35 -2.99 27.94
CA GLU A 111 34.92 -2.74 27.94
C GLU A 111 34.60 -1.79 29.12
N LYS A 112 34.21 -0.55 28.79
CA LYS A 112 33.74 0.38 29.80
C LYS A 112 32.27 0.04 30.12
N ILE A 113 32.05 -0.87 31.06
CA ILE A 113 30.74 -1.01 31.71
C ILE A 113 30.60 0.20 32.64
N VAL A 114 30.17 1.34 32.09
CA VAL A 114 29.85 2.51 32.91
C VAL A 114 28.39 2.39 33.31
N LEU A 115 28.10 2.47 34.61
CA LEU A 115 26.73 2.53 35.10
C LEU A 115 26.01 3.73 34.46
N PRO A 116 24.73 3.60 34.07
CA PRO A 116 23.96 4.71 33.54
C PRO A 116 24.03 5.92 34.48
N THR A 117 24.23 7.11 33.92
CA THR A 117 24.28 8.33 34.72
C THR A 117 22.90 8.64 35.30
N LYS A 118 22.85 9.41 36.40
CA LYS A 118 21.59 9.84 37.01
C LYS A 118 20.68 10.56 36.00
N GLU A 119 21.26 11.32 35.08
CA GLU A 119 20.55 12.00 34.00
C GLU A 119 19.82 11.01 33.08
N VAL A 120 20.49 9.95 32.63
CA VAL A 120 19.88 8.91 31.79
C VAL A 120 18.71 8.24 32.50
N LEU A 121 18.88 7.91 33.79
CA LEU A 121 17.80 7.33 34.61
C LEU A 121 16.62 8.30 34.80
N THR A 122 16.88 9.60 34.93
CA THR A 122 15.79 10.60 35.02
C THR A 122 15.04 10.75 33.70
N GLN A 123 15.74 10.72 32.57
CA GLN A 123 15.11 10.78 31.24
C GLN A 123 14.24 9.55 30.98
N GLU A 124 14.71 8.36 31.33
CA GLU A 124 13.94 7.11 31.22
C GLU A 124 12.67 7.15 32.06
N LYS A 125 12.75 7.59 33.33
CA LYS A 125 11.57 7.77 34.19
C LYS A 125 10.56 8.77 33.64
N ILE A 126 11.03 9.86 33.03
CA ILE A 126 10.16 10.85 32.38
C ILE A 126 9.46 10.21 31.17
N TYR A 127 10.21 9.44 30.38
CA TYR A 127 9.67 8.73 29.23
C TYR A 127 8.58 7.75 29.65
N ASP A 128 8.83 6.92 30.67
CA ASP A 128 7.85 5.96 31.19
C ASP A 128 6.58 6.64 31.69
N ARG A 129 6.73 7.72 32.46
CA ARG A 129 5.59 8.53 32.93
C ARG A 129 4.79 9.11 31.77
N LYS A 130 5.46 9.57 30.71
CA LYS A 130 4.80 10.08 29.50
C LYS A 130 4.00 8.98 28.81
N GLN A 131 4.54 7.77 28.72
CA GLN A 131 3.84 6.62 28.14
C GLN A 131 2.60 6.23 28.96
N GLU A 132 2.69 6.25 30.29
CA GLU A 132 1.55 5.96 31.18
C GLU A 132 0.42 6.98 31.00
N VAL A 133 0.74 8.28 31.02
CA VAL A 133 -0.24 9.34 30.78
C VAL A 133 -0.87 9.19 29.39
N LEU A 134 -0.06 8.91 28.36
CA LEU A 134 -0.55 8.74 27.00
C LEU A 134 -1.53 7.57 26.90
N LYS A 135 -1.20 6.42 27.50
CA LYS A 135 -2.10 5.26 27.57
C LYS A 135 -3.41 5.59 28.29
N GLY A 136 -3.34 6.35 29.37
CA GLY A 136 -4.53 6.80 30.11
C GLY A 136 -5.45 7.68 29.27
N VAL A 137 -4.88 8.59 28.46
CA VAL A 137 -5.65 9.48 27.58
C VAL A 137 -6.20 8.74 26.36
N THR A 138 -5.41 7.89 25.70
CA THR A 138 -5.86 7.14 24.51
C THR A 138 -6.90 6.08 24.85
N GLY A 139 -6.77 5.44 26.02
CA GLY A 139 -7.74 4.47 26.54
C GLY A 139 -8.92 5.08 27.29
N PHE A 140 -9.04 6.42 27.33
CA PHE A 140 -10.09 7.06 28.11
C PHE A 140 -11.46 6.87 27.46
N ASP A 141 -12.33 6.12 28.15
CA ASP A 141 -13.72 5.93 27.75
C ASP A 141 -14.54 7.20 27.98
N ARG A 142 -14.88 7.88 26.88
CA ARG A 142 -15.69 9.12 26.86
C ARG A 142 -17.12 8.92 27.37
N SER A 143 -17.62 7.68 27.43
CA SER A 143 -18.96 7.42 28.00
C SER A 143 -19.01 7.65 29.51
N LYS A 144 -17.86 7.58 30.19
CA LYS A 144 -17.71 7.87 31.62
C LYS A 144 -17.73 9.36 31.95
N LEU A 145 -17.71 10.25 30.96
CA LEU A 145 -17.90 11.67 31.19
C LEU A 145 -19.32 11.91 31.68
N LYS A 146 -19.45 12.57 32.83
CA LYS A 146 -20.76 12.97 33.35
C LYS A 146 -21.45 13.87 32.32
N LYS A 147 -22.67 13.51 31.91
CA LYS A 147 -23.50 14.37 31.07
C LYS A 147 -23.81 15.64 31.87
N THR A 148 -23.52 16.78 31.27
CA THR A 148 -23.86 18.09 31.83
C THR A 148 -24.58 18.89 30.75
N GLN A 149 -25.62 19.62 31.14
CA GLN A 149 -26.33 20.51 30.25
C GLN A 149 -25.63 21.87 30.28
N THR A 150 -24.87 22.18 29.23
CA THR A 150 -24.26 23.50 29.06
C THR A 150 -25.31 24.50 28.60
N VAL A 151 -25.72 25.41 29.47
CA VAL A 151 -26.59 26.54 29.10
C VAL A 151 -25.70 27.67 28.58
N VAL A 152 -25.60 27.81 27.26
CA VAL A 152 -24.96 28.96 26.62
C VAL A 152 -25.94 30.12 26.64
N LYS A 153 -25.73 31.06 27.57
CA LYS A 153 -26.55 32.26 27.71
C LYS A 153 -26.11 33.31 26.67
N ASN A 154 -26.60 33.18 25.45
CA ASN A 154 -26.55 34.28 24.47
C ASN A 154 -27.70 35.25 24.77
N PHE A 155 -27.54 36.10 25.79
CA PHE A 155 -28.50 37.16 26.03
C PHE A 155 -28.27 38.28 25.02
N ILE A 156 -29.30 38.62 24.24
CA ILE A 156 -29.34 39.90 23.56
C ILE A 156 -29.53 40.95 24.67
N PRO A 157 -28.68 41.99 24.75
CA PRO A 157 -28.82 43.03 25.77
C PRO A 157 -30.24 43.60 25.78
N THR A 158 -30.87 43.66 26.94
CA THR A 158 -32.21 44.23 27.08
C THR A 158 -32.16 45.74 26.85
N LYS A 159 -33.27 46.34 26.40
CA LYS A 159 -33.36 47.79 26.15
C LYS A 159 -32.93 48.62 27.36
N GLU A 160 -33.23 48.15 28.58
CA GLU A 160 -32.81 48.78 29.83
C GLU A 160 -31.30 48.77 30.03
N VAL A 161 -30.62 47.65 29.72
CA VAL A 161 -29.14 47.56 29.80
C VAL A 161 -28.51 48.50 28.78
N ILE A 162 -29.08 48.58 27.56
CA ILE A 162 -28.63 49.49 26.51
C ILE A 162 -28.84 50.95 26.92
N GLU A 163 -29.98 51.27 27.55
CA GLU A 163 -30.29 52.62 28.01
C GLU A 163 -29.44 53.03 29.21
N GLN A 164 -29.15 52.11 30.13
CA GLN A 164 -28.24 52.35 31.25
C GLN A 164 -26.80 52.61 30.77
N GLU A 165 -26.35 51.89 29.74
CA GLU A 165 -25.03 52.08 29.13
C GLU A 165 -24.97 53.36 28.27
N LYS A 166 -26.05 53.70 27.56
CA LYS A 166 -26.20 55.01 26.90
C LYS A 166 -26.31 56.18 27.89
N GLY A 167 -26.87 55.94 29.07
CA GLY A 167 -27.02 56.91 30.16
C GLY A 167 -25.74 57.15 30.96
N ASN A 168 -24.70 56.33 30.76
CA ASN A 168 -23.38 56.64 31.29
C ASN A 168 -22.87 57.94 30.67
N GLN A 169 -22.81 59.00 31.48
CA GLN A 169 -22.36 60.33 31.08
C GLN A 169 -21.01 60.33 30.34
N ALA A 170 -20.15 59.36 30.63
CA ALA A 170 -18.89 59.14 29.92
C ALA A 170 -19.08 58.86 28.42
N TYR A 171 -20.08 58.06 28.04
CA TYR A 171 -20.34 57.72 26.63
C TYR A 171 -20.90 58.93 25.86
N GLY A 172 -21.80 59.69 26.48
CA GLY A 172 -22.32 60.94 25.93
C GLY A 172 -21.23 62.01 25.75
N ALA A 173 -20.36 62.19 26.74
CA ALA A 173 -19.25 63.15 26.68
C ALA A 173 -18.21 62.79 25.59
N ILE A 174 -17.91 61.50 25.41
CA ILE A 174 -17.03 61.03 24.34
C ILE A 174 -17.66 61.27 22.97
N LEU A 175 -18.94 60.96 22.78
CA LEU A 175 -19.64 61.18 21.51
C LEU A 175 -19.70 62.67 21.15
N GLN A 176 -20.02 63.54 22.11
CA GLN A 176 -19.99 64.99 21.89
C GLN A 176 -18.58 65.50 21.59
N GLY A 177 -17.56 64.97 22.26
CA GLY A 177 -16.16 65.30 21.99
C GLY A 177 -15.70 64.90 20.58
N ILE A 178 -16.23 63.79 20.05
CA ILE A 178 -15.99 63.34 18.66
C ILE A 178 -16.78 64.22 17.67
N GLU A 179 -18.06 64.49 17.91
CA GLU A 179 -18.87 65.33 17.02
C GLU A 179 -18.36 66.77 16.93
N SER A 180 -17.86 67.31 18.03
CA SER A 180 -17.29 68.67 18.09
C SER A 180 -15.79 68.72 17.74
N PHE A 181 -15.19 67.59 17.36
CA PHE A 181 -13.77 67.54 17.00
C PHE A 181 -13.53 68.19 15.65
N ASP A 182 -12.68 69.22 15.64
CA ASP A 182 -12.25 69.90 14.43
C ASP A 182 -10.98 69.22 13.87
N PRO A 183 -11.07 68.50 12.73
CA PRO A 183 -9.93 67.80 12.15
C PRO A 183 -8.82 68.75 11.67
N ALA A 184 -9.09 70.04 11.48
CA ALA A 184 -8.07 71.02 11.13
C ALA A 184 -7.08 71.31 12.28
N LYS A 185 -7.42 70.90 13.52
CA LYS A 185 -6.52 71.00 14.69
C LYS A 185 -5.49 69.88 14.74
N LEU A 186 -5.58 68.87 13.86
CA LEU A 186 -4.57 67.83 13.75
C LEU A 186 -3.28 68.44 13.17
N LYS A 187 -2.15 68.21 13.85
CA LYS A 187 -0.85 68.64 13.34
C LYS A 187 -0.52 67.80 12.10
N PRO A 188 -0.14 68.42 10.95
CA PRO A 188 0.33 67.65 9.80
C PRO A 188 1.58 66.88 10.21
N THR A 189 1.57 65.58 9.93
CA THR A 189 2.68 64.67 10.24
C THR A 189 3.01 63.85 9.00
N GLU A 190 4.30 63.78 8.65
CA GLU A 190 4.78 62.97 7.53
C GLU A 190 4.93 61.53 8.02
N THR A 191 4.11 60.63 7.51
CA THR A 191 4.19 59.20 7.81
C THR A 191 5.08 58.51 6.78
N GLN A 192 6.21 57.96 7.21
CA GLN A 192 7.02 57.07 6.37
C GLN A 192 6.61 55.62 6.60
N GLU A 193 5.71 55.12 5.75
CA GLU A 193 5.40 53.69 5.68
C GLU A 193 6.55 52.97 4.96
N LYS A 194 7.53 52.50 5.73
CA LYS A 194 8.51 51.54 5.21
C LYS A 194 7.80 50.20 5.12
N ASN A 195 7.56 49.74 3.90
CA ASN A 195 7.17 48.37 3.61
C ASN A 195 8.42 47.60 3.10
N PRO A 196 9.46 47.39 3.93
CA PRO A 196 10.63 46.64 3.49
C PRO A 196 10.22 45.17 3.38
N LEU A 197 10.50 44.57 2.21
CA LEU A 197 10.40 43.13 2.05
C LEU A 197 11.37 42.45 3.04
N PRO A 198 10.98 41.33 3.68
CA PRO A 198 11.87 40.58 4.56
C PRO A 198 13.18 40.24 3.83
N THR A 199 14.31 40.48 4.49
CA THR A 199 15.62 40.10 3.94
C THR A 199 15.77 38.58 3.97
N LYS A 200 16.60 38.03 3.07
CA LYS A 200 16.88 36.57 3.01
C LYS A 200 17.32 36.00 4.35
N GLU A 201 18.09 36.74 5.13
CA GLU A 201 18.56 36.33 6.46
C GLU A 201 17.41 36.08 7.44
N VAL A 202 16.37 36.94 7.41
CA VAL A 202 15.17 36.79 8.25
C VAL A 202 14.38 35.55 7.83
N ILE A 203 14.26 35.33 6.52
CA ILE A 203 13.56 34.16 5.96
C ILE A 203 14.30 32.86 6.33
N ASP A 204 15.63 32.87 6.32
CA ASP A 204 16.44 31.68 6.60
C ASP A 204 16.50 31.37 8.11
N GLN A 205 16.46 32.38 8.98
CA GLN A 205 16.30 32.19 10.44
C GLN A 205 14.97 31.53 10.80
N GLU A 206 13.87 31.92 10.14
CA GLU A 206 12.56 31.30 10.37
C GLU A 206 12.48 29.87 9.80
N LYS A 207 13.18 29.58 8.70
CA LYS A 207 13.25 28.22 8.15
C LYS A 207 14.14 27.28 8.95
N GLY A 208 15.18 27.80 9.62
CA GLY A 208 16.12 27.01 10.42
C GLY A 208 15.61 26.57 11.79
N THR A 209 14.48 27.10 12.27
CA THR A 209 13.88 26.75 13.57
C THR A 209 12.78 25.69 13.48
N ALA A 210 12.51 25.17 12.29
CA ALA A 210 11.62 24.02 12.05
C ALA A 210 12.42 22.74 11.75
N ALA A 211 13.17 22.25 12.74
CA ALA A 211 13.75 20.89 12.73
C ALA A 211 13.77 20.31 14.15
#